data_AF-A0A256G3S4-F1
#
_entry.id   AF-A0A256G3S4-F1
#
_cell.length_a   1.000
_cell.length_b   1.000
_cell.length_c   1.000
_cell.angle_alpha   90.00
_cell.angle_beta   90.00
_cell.angle_gamma   90.00
#
_symmetry.space_group_name_H-M   'P 1'
#
loop_
_entity.id
_entity.type
_entity.pdbx_description
1 polymer ?
#
loop_
_entity_poly.entity_id
_entity_poly.type
_entity_poly.pdbx_seq_one_letter_code
_entity_poly.pdbx_strand_id
1 'polypeptide(L)'
;MNILFTGTLWRYLTTSWRFVIFFMWPFLLSIALIAIASLITYAPVLIGFPLWNLLWSVPVAAIAATLMVRWPGDRFFMSYLLDDWSAAYDRTHDRNKKLIERRKAFAEALKKKIAESNADEVIIVAHSLGTVPAVEALADVQRERPDLLRKQPVSLLAIGSCLLMIALHPKARTLREDMRVVMEVSPVLWSEFQVLTDIIHFYGSDPAKTLKIKTEKPPLIHRIRFKNVHSENRYKRSKGNFFLMHLLYMRGAEKKNFYDFGMFLHGPFFFSELMTAHKDKAAPLDEEGRLITL
;
A
#
# COMPACT_ATOMS: atom_id res chain seq x y z
N MET A 1 -19.85 -3.62 -5.59
CA MET A 1 -18.48 -4.20 -5.68
C MET A 1 -18.52 -5.61 -5.13
N ASN A 2 -18.31 -6.63 -5.96
CA ASN A 2 -18.61 -8.00 -5.58
C ASN A 2 -17.38 -8.80 -5.07
N ILE A 3 -16.66 -8.25 -4.09
CA ILE A 3 -15.45 -8.89 -3.52
C ILE A 3 -15.81 -10.18 -2.76
N LEU A 4 -17.04 -10.29 -2.26
CA LEU A 4 -17.58 -11.49 -1.60
C LEU A 4 -17.82 -12.62 -2.61
N PHE A 5 -18.67 -12.41 -3.62
CA PHE A 5 -19.02 -13.48 -4.57
C PHE A 5 -17.88 -13.81 -5.55
N THR A 6 -16.86 -12.94 -5.69
CA THR A 6 -15.64 -13.24 -6.48
C THR A 6 -14.59 -14.06 -5.72
N GLY A 7 -14.81 -14.33 -4.43
CA GLY A 7 -13.82 -14.98 -3.55
C GLY A 7 -12.61 -14.11 -3.23
N THR A 8 -12.65 -12.82 -3.57
CA THR A 8 -11.52 -11.90 -3.36
C THR A 8 -11.32 -11.64 -1.86
N LEU A 9 -12.40 -11.52 -1.07
CA LEU A 9 -12.29 -11.37 0.39
C LEU A 9 -11.61 -12.59 1.02
N TRP A 10 -11.95 -13.80 0.55
CA TRP A 10 -11.33 -15.02 1.01
C TRP A 10 -9.82 -15.02 0.72
N ARG A 11 -9.41 -14.61 -0.49
CA ARG A 11 -7.99 -14.46 -0.83
C ARG A 11 -7.30 -13.40 0.03
N TYR A 12 -7.96 -12.29 0.37
CA TYR A 12 -7.40 -11.33 1.33
C TYR A 12 -7.19 -11.99 2.68
N LEU A 13 -8.18 -12.73 3.19
CA LEU A 13 -8.10 -13.39 4.50
C LEU A 13 -6.96 -14.40 4.57
N THR A 14 -6.80 -15.24 3.53
CA THR A 14 -5.73 -16.24 3.47
C THR A 14 -4.35 -15.63 3.24
N THR A 15 -4.27 -14.43 2.65
CA THR A 15 -3.00 -13.76 2.36
C THR A 15 -2.55 -12.83 3.50
N SER A 16 -3.47 -12.04 4.07
CA SER A 16 -3.23 -11.14 5.20
C SER A 16 -4.54 -10.87 5.94
N TRP A 17 -4.79 -11.62 7.02
CA TRP A 17 -5.97 -11.39 7.88
C TRP A 17 -5.98 -10.01 8.56
N ARG A 18 -4.79 -9.43 8.82
CA ARG A 18 -4.65 -8.08 9.38
C ARG A 18 -5.16 -7.02 8.41
N PHE A 19 -4.87 -7.20 7.12
CA PHE A 19 -5.42 -6.36 6.07
C PHE A 19 -6.94 -6.43 6.05
N VAL A 20 -7.53 -7.62 6.23
CA VAL A 20 -8.99 -7.76 6.29
C VAL A 20 -9.60 -6.97 7.44
N ILE A 21 -8.96 -6.92 8.62
CA ILE A 21 -9.44 -6.10 9.74
C ILE A 21 -9.47 -4.61 9.37
N PHE A 22 -8.38 -4.12 8.77
CA PHE A 22 -8.32 -2.74 8.28
C PHE A 22 -9.38 -2.49 7.21
N PHE A 23 -9.49 -3.37 6.22
CA PHE A 23 -10.45 -3.31 5.14
C PHE A 23 -11.92 -3.34 5.63
N MET A 24 -12.20 -4.05 6.73
CA MET A 24 -13.54 -4.13 7.32
C MET A 24 -13.88 -2.96 8.24
N TRP A 25 -12.91 -2.15 8.65
CA TRP A 25 -13.12 -1.08 9.63
C TRP A 25 -14.22 -0.07 9.24
N PRO A 26 -14.29 0.46 8.00
CA PRO A 26 -15.36 1.40 7.62
C PRO A 26 -16.76 0.77 7.65
N PHE A 27 -16.87 -0.53 7.34
CA PHE A 27 -18.14 -1.25 7.38
C PHE A 27 -18.60 -1.49 8.82
N LEU A 28 -17.68 -1.89 9.70
CA LEU A 28 -17.97 -2.06 11.13
C LEU A 28 -18.41 -0.73 11.77
N LEU A 29 -17.73 0.37 11.42
CA LEU A 29 -18.13 1.71 11.85
C LEU A 29 -19.52 2.07 11.31
N SER A 30 -19.80 1.80 10.03
CA SER A 30 -21.11 2.06 9.43
C SER A 30 -22.23 1.27 10.12
N ILE A 31 -22.00 -0.01 10.42
CA ILE A 31 -22.96 -0.86 11.14
C ILE A 31 -23.21 -0.30 12.55
N ALA A 32 -22.15 0.09 13.27
CA ALA A 32 -22.28 0.70 14.59
C ALA A 32 -23.09 2.00 14.56
N LEU A 33 -22.85 2.86 13.56
CA LEU A 33 -23.60 4.11 13.38
C LEU A 33 -25.08 3.85 13.07
N ILE A 34 -25.38 2.88 12.21
CA ILE A 34 -26.77 2.48 11.91
C ILE A 34 -27.46 1.91 13.16
N ALA A 35 -26.77 1.09 13.94
CA ALA A 35 -27.30 0.53 15.17
C ALA A 35 -27.62 1.62 16.21
N ILE A 36 -26.73 2.60 16.38
CA ILE A 36 -26.94 3.75 17.28
C ILE A 36 -28.11 4.61 16.78
N ALA A 37 -28.16 4.93 15.48
CA ALA A 37 -29.25 5.70 14.91
C ALA A 37 -30.61 4.99 15.09
N SER A 38 -30.64 3.67 14.87
CA SER A 38 -31.82 2.84 15.07
C SER A 38 -32.25 2.83 16.55
N LEU A 39 -31.30 2.71 17.47
CA LEU A 39 -31.58 2.79 18.90
C LEU A 39 -32.19 4.14 19.28
N ILE A 40 -31.65 5.26 18.77
CA ILE A 40 -32.20 6.60 19.02
C ILE A 40 -33.62 6.72 18.46
N THR A 41 -33.85 6.23 17.24
CA THR A 41 -35.18 6.25 16.61
C THR A 41 -36.21 5.49 17.45
N TYR A 42 -35.88 4.26 17.89
CA TYR A 42 -36.85 3.38 18.55
C TYR A 42 -36.86 3.50 20.09
N ALA A 43 -35.91 4.19 20.72
CA ALA A 43 -35.84 4.33 22.18
C ALA A 43 -37.16 4.78 22.83
N PRO A 44 -37.90 5.80 22.32
CA PRO A 44 -39.16 6.19 22.92
C PRO A 44 -40.19 5.05 22.91
N VAL A 45 -40.29 4.33 21.79
CA VAL A 45 -41.23 3.22 21.62
C VAL A 45 -40.85 2.06 22.55
N LEU A 46 -39.56 1.76 22.68
CA LEU A 46 -39.05 0.71 23.57
C LEU A 46 -39.31 1.00 25.06
N ILE A 47 -39.43 2.27 25.44
CA ILE A 47 -39.71 2.73 26.81
C ILE A 47 -41.23 2.91 27.04
N GLY A 48 -42.07 2.58 26.05
CA GLY A 48 -43.53 2.59 26.17
C GLY A 48 -44.21 3.88 25.70
N PHE A 49 -43.49 4.80 25.06
CA PHE A 49 -44.11 5.97 24.45
C PHE A 49 -44.86 5.63 23.15
N PRO A 50 -45.91 6.38 22.79
CA PRO A 50 -46.64 6.14 21.56
C PRO A 50 -45.81 6.40 20.29
N LEU A 51 -46.19 5.75 19.19
CA LEU A 51 -45.50 5.80 17.90
C LEU A 51 -45.32 7.22 17.30
N TRP A 52 -46.14 8.21 17.68
CA TRP A 52 -45.97 9.59 17.20
C TRP A 52 -44.63 10.21 17.66
N ASN A 53 -43.98 9.66 18.70
CA ASN A 53 -42.65 10.08 19.12
C ASN A 53 -41.57 9.81 18.07
N LEU A 54 -41.86 8.98 17.05
CA LEU A 54 -41.01 8.83 15.88
C LEU A 54 -40.86 10.14 15.09
N LEU A 55 -41.83 11.07 15.17
CA LEU A 55 -41.78 12.35 14.47
C LEU A 55 -40.57 13.21 14.90
N TRP A 56 -40.15 13.12 16.16
CA TRP A 56 -38.97 13.83 16.65
C TRP A 56 -37.74 12.93 16.77
N SER A 57 -37.90 11.64 17.10
CA SER A 57 -36.75 10.75 17.28
C SER A 57 -36.04 10.41 15.97
N VAL A 58 -36.76 10.39 14.84
CA VAL A 58 -36.17 10.20 13.50
C VAL A 58 -35.27 11.37 13.11
N PRO A 59 -35.71 12.66 13.15
CA PRO A 59 -34.83 13.79 12.94
C PRO A 59 -33.63 13.83 13.89
N VAL A 60 -33.83 13.52 15.18
CA VAL A 60 -32.73 13.47 16.16
C VAL A 60 -31.71 12.39 15.80
N ALA A 61 -32.16 11.19 15.41
CA ALA A 61 -31.29 10.12 14.95
C ALA A 61 -30.52 10.52 13.67
N ALA A 62 -31.16 11.19 12.72
CA ALA A 62 -30.53 11.66 11.49
C ALA A 62 -29.43 12.72 11.77
N ILE A 63 -29.71 13.67 12.67
CA ILE A 63 -28.73 14.66 13.11
C ILE A 63 -27.56 13.98 13.82
N ALA A 64 -27.84 13.09 14.78
CA ALA A 64 -26.82 12.35 15.52
C ALA A 64 -25.93 11.52 14.57
N ALA A 65 -26.52 10.77 13.65
CA ALA A 65 -25.79 10.00 12.64
C ALA A 65 -24.91 10.91 11.77
N THR A 66 -25.43 12.04 11.30
CA THR A 66 -24.67 13.00 10.48
C THR A 66 -23.47 13.58 11.24
N LEU A 67 -23.66 13.95 12.51
CA LEU A 67 -22.58 14.44 13.37
C LEU A 67 -21.53 13.36 13.65
N MET A 68 -21.96 12.11 13.85
CA MET A 68 -21.08 10.97 14.09
C MET A 68 -20.35 10.46 12.82
N VAL A 69 -20.90 10.70 11.63
CA VAL A 69 -20.18 10.46 10.37
C VAL A 69 -19.15 11.56 10.13
N ARG A 70 -19.51 12.83 10.34
CA ARG A 70 -18.58 13.95 10.05
C ARG A 70 -17.44 14.06 11.06
N TRP A 71 -17.74 14.09 12.36
CA TRP A 71 -16.71 14.42 13.35
C TRP A 71 -15.77 13.24 13.67
N PRO A 72 -16.28 12.04 14.02
CA PRO A 72 -15.48 10.83 14.10
C PRO A 72 -15.02 10.30 12.72
N GLY A 73 -15.89 10.27 11.72
CA GLY A 73 -15.57 9.61 10.43
C GLY A 73 -14.45 10.30 9.63
N ASP A 74 -14.33 11.63 9.70
CA ASP A 74 -13.19 12.34 9.13
C ASP A 74 -11.88 12.04 9.88
N ARG A 75 -11.96 11.86 11.21
CA ARG A 75 -10.82 11.39 12.02
C ARG A 75 -10.47 9.91 11.77
N PHE A 76 -11.43 9.12 11.30
CA PHE A 76 -11.25 7.71 10.93
C PHE A 76 -10.99 7.50 9.43
N PHE A 77 -10.79 8.57 8.66
CA PHE A 77 -10.45 8.52 7.23
C PHE A 77 -11.48 7.75 6.38
N MET A 78 -12.76 7.80 6.75
CA MET A 78 -13.79 6.98 6.10
C MET A 78 -14.00 7.37 4.62
N SER A 79 -14.07 8.67 4.32
CA SER A 79 -14.16 9.19 2.95
C SER A 79 -12.95 8.76 2.11
N TYR A 80 -11.74 8.93 2.65
CA TYR A 80 -10.50 8.52 2.01
C TYR A 80 -10.47 7.02 1.66
N LEU A 81 -10.92 6.15 2.57
CA LEU A 81 -10.98 4.70 2.33
C LEU A 81 -12.00 4.34 1.26
N LEU A 82 -13.15 5.00 1.22
CA LEU A 82 -14.18 4.77 0.21
C LEU A 82 -13.71 5.22 -1.19
N ASP A 83 -13.02 6.37 -1.27
CA ASP A 83 -12.42 6.86 -2.52
C ASP A 83 -11.34 5.89 -3.03
N ASP A 84 -10.49 5.40 -2.11
CA ASP A 84 -9.45 4.43 -2.42
C ASP A 84 -10.05 3.12 -2.99
N TRP A 85 -11.16 2.65 -2.41
CA TRP A 85 -11.86 1.47 -2.91
C TRP A 85 -12.52 1.71 -4.26
N SER A 86 -13.12 2.88 -4.47
CA SER A 86 -13.70 3.27 -5.75
C SER A 86 -12.62 3.26 -6.84
N ALA A 87 -11.46 3.86 -6.56
CA ALA A 87 -10.32 3.87 -7.48
C ALA A 87 -9.77 2.46 -7.75
N ALA A 88 -9.62 1.62 -6.73
CA ALA A 88 -9.18 0.23 -6.90
C ALA A 88 -10.16 -0.60 -7.75
N TYR A 89 -11.47 -0.40 -7.54
CA TYR A 89 -12.52 -1.06 -8.30
C TYR A 89 -12.52 -0.62 -9.78
N ASP A 90 -12.44 0.69 -10.01
CA ASP A 90 -12.39 1.28 -11.34
C ASP A 90 -11.17 0.79 -12.12
N ARG A 91 -10.02 0.70 -11.45
CA ARG A 91 -8.78 0.18 -12.04
C ARG A 91 -8.86 -1.32 -12.34
N THR A 92 -9.55 -2.10 -11.51
CA THR A 92 -9.77 -3.53 -11.74
C THR A 92 -10.66 -3.82 -12.96
N HIS A 93 -11.50 -2.86 -13.36
CA HIS A 93 -12.48 -3.01 -14.43
C HIS A 93 -12.22 -2.11 -15.63
N ASP A 94 -11.13 -1.34 -15.63
CA ASP A 94 -10.79 -0.36 -16.66
C ASP A 94 -11.94 0.61 -16.97
N ARG A 95 -12.69 1.03 -15.95
CA ARG A 95 -13.93 1.83 -16.10
C ARG A 95 -13.72 3.33 -16.08
N ASN A 96 -12.54 3.79 -15.66
CA ASN A 96 -12.29 5.20 -15.42
C ASN A 96 -11.24 5.74 -16.38
N LYS A 97 -11.70 6.53 -17.35
CA LYS A 97 -10.85 7.12 -18.40
C LYS A 97 -9.70 7.95 -17.81
N LYS A 98 -9.93 8.69 -16.72
CA LYS A 98 -8.89 9.50 -16.06
C LYS A 98 -7.79 8.63 -15.45
N LEU A 99 -8.14 7.46 -14.88
CA LEU A 99 -7.14 6.54 -14.36
C LEU A 99 -6.30 5.91 -15.47
N ILE A 100 -6.92 5.58 -16.61
CA ILE A 100 -6.23 5.06 -17.79
C ILE A 100 -5.27 6.11 -18.37
N GLU A 101 -5.73 7.36 -18.51
CA GLU A 101 -4.88 8.48 -18.95
C GLU A 101 -3.72 8.71 -17.97
N ARG A 102 -3.98 8.62 -16.66
CA ARG A 102 -2.95 8.78 -15.63
C ARG A 102 -1.92 7.66 -15.66
N ARG A 103 -2.30 6.39 -15.94
CA ARG A 103 -1.35 5.29 -16.20
C ARG A 103 -0.39 5.67 -17.33
N LYS A 104 -0.92 6.08 -18.48
CA LYS A 104 -0.11 6.48 -19.64
C LYS A 104 0.83 7.63 -19.31
N ALA A 105 0.32 8.66 -18.63
CA ALA A 105 1.12 9.81 -18.21
C ALA A 105 2.28 9.41 -17.28
N PHE A 106 2.07 8.46 -16.36
CA PHE A 106 3.14 7.95 -15.50
C PHE A 106 4.21 7.18 -16.29
N ALA A 107 3.81 6.33 -17.25
CA ALA A 107 4.74 5.62 -18.11
C ALA A 107 5.60 6.59 -18.96
N GLU A 108 4.97 7.61 -19.57
CA GLU A 108 5.71 8.64 -20.32
C GLU A 108 6.67 9.43 -19.42
N ALA A 109 6.22 9.84 -18.23
CA ALA A 109 7.06 10.54 -17.28
C ALA A 109 8.27 9.70 -16.86
N LEU A 110 8.08 8.40 -16.62
CA LEU A 110 9.16 7.48 -16.27
C LEU A 110 10.14 7.29 -17.44
N LYS A 111 9.66 7.06 -18.66
CA LYS A 111 10.50 6.97 -19.87
C LYS A 111 11.36 8.22 -20.02
N LYS A 112 10.75 9.40 -19.95
CA LYS A 112 11.45 10.68 -20.06
C LYS A 112 12.51 10.82 -18.97
N LYS A 113 12.16 10.55 -17.72
CA LYS A 113 13.06 10.70 -16.58
C LYS A 113 14.28 9.78 -16.67
N ILE A 114 14.12 8.53 -17.11
CA ILE A 114 15.22 7.59 -17.30
C ILE A 114 16.10 8.01 -18.48
N ALA A 115 15.49 8.40 -19.60
CA ALA A 115 16.22 8.82 -20.80
C ALA A 115 17.14 10.02 -20.53
N GLU A 116 16.64 11.02 -19.81
CA GLU A 116 17.34 12.26 -19.46
C GLU A 116 18.30 12.12 -18.27
N SER A 117 18.27 11.00 -17.55
CA SER A 117 19.12 10.79 -16.37
C SER A 117 20.55 10.43 -16.76
N ASN A 118 21.51 11.02 -16.05
CA ASN A 118 22.92 10.64 -16.02
C ASN A 118 23.32 10.03 -14.66
N ALA A 119 22.35 9.66 -13.82
CA ALA A 119 22.62 9.00 -12.54
C ALA A 119 23.19 7.59 -12.75
N ASP A 120 23.95 7.09 -11.79
CA ASP A 120 24.54 5.75 -11.84
C ASP A 120 23.48 4.63 -11.78
N GLU A 121 22.34 4.89 -11.11
CA GLU A 121 21.18 3.99 -11.07
C GLU A 121 19.85 4.75 -10.99
N VAL A 122 18.74 4.05 -11.19
CA VAL A 122 17.37 4.57 -11.02
C VAL A 122 16.61 3.72 -10.02
N ILE A 123 16.07 4.35 -8.98
CA ILE A 123 15.23 3.68 -7.97
C ILE A 123 13.81 4.24 -8.07
N ILE A 124 12.87 3.38 -8.44
CA ILE A 124 11.45 3.66 -8.42
C ILE A 124 10.93 3.29 -7.03
N VAL A 125 10.60 4.32 -6.25
CA VAL A 125 10.00 4.13 -4.93
C VAL A 125 8.48 4.04 -5.05
N ALA A 126 7.93 2.96 -4.51
CA ALA A 126 6.51 2.70 -4.48
C ALA A 126 6.03 2.45 -3.04
N HIS A 127 5.16 3.32 -2.53
CA HIS A 127 4.51 3.14 -1.23
C HIS A 127 3.06 2.74 -1.40
N SER A 128 2.59 1.78 -0.60
CA SER A 128 1.17 1.40 -0.56
C SER A 128 0.63 1.02 -1.95
N LEU A 129 -0.53 1.55 -2.33
CA LEU A 129 -1.12 1.41 -3.67
C LEU A 129 -0.34 2.11 -4.78
N GLY A 130 0.63 2.96 -4.45
CA GLY A 130 1.59 3.52 -5.42
C GLY A 130 2.43 2.45 -6.13
N THR A 131 2.48 1.23 -5.59
CA THR A 131 3.08 0.07 -6.28
C THR A 131 2.36 -0.28 -7.57
N VAL A 132 1.05 -0.05 -7.65
CA VAL A 132 0.26 -0.37 -8.85
C VAL A 132 0.70 0.47 -10.06
N PRO A 133 0.66 1.83 -10.01
CA PRO A 133 1.15 2.63 -11.14
C PRO A 133 2.66 2.47 -11.39
N ALA A 134 3.47 2.15 -10.37
CA ALA A 134 4.90 1.88 -10.56
C ALA A 134 5.13 0.62 -11.42
N VAL A 135 4.46 -0.50 -11.09
CA VAL A 135 4.55 -1.75 -11.85
C VAL A 135 4.00 -1.57 -13.27
N GLU A 136 2.86 -0.91 -13.43
CA GLU A 136 2.28 -0.65 -14.76
C GLU A 136 3.21 0.21 -15.62
N ALA A 137 3.78 1.28 -15.06
CA ALA A 137 4.71 2.13 -15.79
C ALA A 137 5.99 1.38 -16.19
N LEU A 138 6.55 0.56 -15.30
CA LEU A 138 7.72 -0.28 -15.61
C LEU A 138 7.41 -1.32 -16.69
N ALA A 139 6.23 -1.94 -16.64
CA ALA A 139 5.80 -2.89 -17.66
C ALA A 139 5.64 -2.20 -19.03
N ASP A 140 5.05 -1.01 -19.07
CA ASP A 140 4.89 -0.23 -20.30
C ASP A 140 6.25 0.23 -20.85
N VAL A 141 7.18 0.69 -20.00
CA VAL A 141 8.56 1.00 -20.42
C VAL A 141 9.27 -0.25 -20.96
N GLN A 142 9.13 -1.40 -20.30
CA GLN A 142 9.73 -2.65 -20.74
C GLN A 142 9.20 -3.09 -22.11
N ARG A 143 7.91 -2.85 -22.41
CA ARG A 143 7.31 -3.19 -23.71
C ARG A 143 7.75 -2.25 -24.82
N GLU A 144 7.83 -0.95 -24.54
CA GLU A 144 8.01 0.07 -25.56
C GLU A 144 9.47 0.52 -25.75
N ARG A 145 10.22 0.60 -24.66
CA ARG A 145 11.60 1.11 -24.60
C ARG A 145 12.46 0.28 -23.65
N PRO A 146 12.63 -1.03 -23.91
CA PRO A 146 13.42 -1.92 -23.06
C PRO A 146 14.90 -1.52 -22.97
N ASP A 147 15.39 -0.74 -23.93
CA ASP A 147 16.73 -0.14 -23.91
C ASP A 147 16.93 0.78 -22.69
N LEU A 148 15.89 1.52 -22.28
CA LEU A 148 15.97 2.43 -21.13
C LEU A 148 16.18 1.70 -19.81
N LEU A 149 15.57 0.52 -19.63
CA LEU A 149 15.74 -0.30 -18.42
C LEU A 149 17.08 -1.06 -18.39
N ARG A 150 17.80 -1.09 -19.52
CA ARG A 150 19.13 -1.73 -19.63
C ARG A 150 20.28 -0.72 -19.66
N LYS A 151 19.99 0.57 -19.86
CA LYS A 151 20.98 1.66 -19.90
C LYS A 151 21.80 1.74 -18.61
N GLN A 152 21.14 1.54 -17.48
CA GLN A 152 21.70 1.60 -16.13
C GLN A 152 20.87 0.70 -15.20
N PRO A 153 21.38 0.32 -14.02
CA PRO A 153 20.60 -0.42 -13.03
C PRO A 153 19.28 0.31 -12.71
N VAL A 154 18.19 -0.45 -12.76
CA VAL A 154 16.85 0.03 -12.39
C VAL A 154 16.28 -0.88 -11.31
N SER A 155 15.81 -0.29 -10.22
CA SER A 155 15.24 -1.01 -9.09
C SER A 155 13.85 -0.50 -8.73
N LEU A 156 12.94 -1.41 -8.38
CA LEU A 156 11.65 -1.12 -7.75
C LEU A 156 11.77 -1.39 -6.24
N LEU A 157 11.72 -0.33 -5.45
CA LEU A 157 11.60 -0.38 -3.99
C LEU A 157 10.12 -0.25 -3.61
N ALA A 158 9.48 -1.37 -3.30
CA ALA A 158 8.11 -1.40 -2.81
C ALA A 158 8.09 -1.44 -1.27
N ILE A 159 7.45 -0.46 -0.64
CA ILE A 159 7.41 -0.30 0.82
C ILE A 159 5.97 -0.31 1.32
N GLY A 160 5.64 -1.33 2.14
CA GLY A 160 4.27 -1.54 2.59
C GLY A 160 3.29 -1.72 1.42
N SER A 161 3.62 -2.55 0.44
CA SER A 161 2.85 -2.66 -0.81
C SER A 161 1.40 -3.11 -0.60
N CYS A 162 0.46 -2.35 -1.17
CA CYS A 162 -0.95 -2.72 -1.25
C CYS A 162 -1.32 -3.27 -2.64
N LEU A 163 -0.34 -3.61 -3.48
CA LEU A 163 -0.55 -4.12 -4.85
C LEU A 163 -1.56 -5.28 -4.92
N LEU A 164 -1.46 -6.20 -3.95
CA LEU A 164 -2.33 -7.38 -3.88
C LEU A 164 -3.80 -7.06 -3.60
N MET A 165 -4.12 -5.85 -3.10
CA MET A 165 -5.49 -5.37 -2.99
C MET A 165 -6.19 -5.34 -4.35
N ILE A 166 -5.47 -5.07 -5.43
CA ILE A 166 -6.04 -5.08 -6.78
C ILE A 166 -5.76 -6.42 -7.44
N ALA A 167 -4.51 -6.90 -7.38
CA ALA A 167 -4.06 -8.06 -8.15
C ALA A 167 -4.75 -9.39 -7.78
N LEU A 168 -5.24 -9.53 -6.53
CA LEU A 168 -5.99 -10.71 -6.08
C LEU A 168 -7.41 -10.80 -6.65
N HIS A 169 -7.96 -9.71 -7.20
CA HIS A 169 -9.29 -9.75 -7.82
C HIS A 169 -9.23 -10.51 -9.16
N PRO A 170 -10.18 -11.44 -9.46
CA PRO A 170 -10.13 -12.25 -10.68
C PRO A 170 -10.00 -11.44 -11.98
N LYS A 171 -10.61 -10.26 -12.03
CA LYS A 171 -10.60 -9.37 -13.19
C LYS A 171 -9.33 -8.54 -13.38
N ALA A 172 -8.44 -8.47 -12.39
CA ALA A 172 -7.16 -7.73 -12.49
C ALA A 172 -6.13 -8.46 -13.39
N ARG A 173 -6.54 -8.92 -14.57
CA ARG A 173 -5.71 -9.69 -15.51
C ARG A 173 -4.58 -8.84 -16.07
N THR A 174 -4.89 -7.61 -16.49
CA THR A 174 -3.91 -6.66 -17.03
C THR A 174 -2.80 -6.37 -16.02
N LEU A 175 -3.17 -6.07 -14.77
CA LEU A 175 -2.18 -5.82 -13.71
C LEU A 175 -1.31 -7.05 -13.43
N ARG A 176 -1.88 -8.26 -13.41
CA ARG A 176 -1.09 -9.49 -13.24
C ARG A 176 -0.13 -9.73 -14.40
N GLU A 177 -0.52 -9.38 -15.61
CA GLU A 177 0.37 -9.43 -16.77
C GLU A 177 1.47 -8.36 -16.68
N ASP A 178 1.16 -7.15 -16.22
CA ASP A 178 2.16 -6.11 -15.95
C ASP A 178 3.18 -6.57 -14.89
N MET A 179 2.71 -7.20 -13.81
CA MET A 179 3.58 -7.82 -12.80
C MET A 179 4.47 -8.91 -13.41
N ARG A 180 3.93 -9.77 -14.27
CA ARG A 180 4.68 -10.82 -14.96
C ARG A 180 5.78 -10.22 -15.84
N VAL A 181 5.46 -9.17 -16.61
CA VAL A 181 6.46 -8.46 -17.45
C VAL A 181 7.60 -7.91 -16.59
N VAL A 182 7.29 -7.26 -15.47
CA VAL A 182 8.34 -6.73 -14.58
C VAL A 182 9.19 -7.86 -13.99
N MET A 183 8.56 -8.94 -13.50
CA MET A 183 9.28 -10.03 -12.81
C MET A 183 10.04 -10.99 -13.73
N GLU A 184 9.59 -11.21 -14.96
CA GLU A 184 10.15 -12.24 -15.86
C GLU A 184 10.92 -11.65 -17.05
N VAL A 185 10.49 -10.51 -17.57
CA VAL A 185 10.99 -9.98 -18.86
C VAL A 185 11.96 -8.81 -18.66
N SER A 186 11.74 -8.02 -17.60
CA SER A 186 12.56 -6.84 -17.33
C SER A 186 13.84 -7.16 -16.56
N PRO A 187 14.88 -6.31 -16.67
CA PRO A 187 16.08 -6.42 -15.82
C PRO A 187 15.87 -5.83 -14.41
N VAL A 188 14.67 -5.33 -14.09
CA VAL A 188 14.42 -4.55 -12.88
C VAL A 188 14.59 -5.42 -11.64
N LEU A 189 15.39 -4.96 -10.68
CA LEU A 189 15.45 -5.56 -9.35
C LEU A 189 14.23 -5.12 -8.55
N TRP A 190 13.41 -6.06 -8.08
CA TRP A 190 12.26 -5.74 -7.21
C TRP A 190 12.56 -6.17 -5.78
N SER A 191 12.55 -5.21 -4.85
CA SER A 191 12.61 -5.43 -3.41
C SER A 191 11.33 -4.95 -2.72
N GLU A 192 10.78 -5.77 -1.80
CA GLU A 192 9.62 -5.44 -0.98
C GLU A 192 9.97 -5.40 0.51
N PHE A 193 9.62 -4.31 1.20
CA PHE A 193 9.73 -4.21 2.65
C PHE A 193 8.36 -4.28 3.33
N GLN A 194 8.27 -5.17 4.31
CA GLN A 194 7.05 -5.50 5.03
C GLN A 194 7.28 -5.41 6.55
N VAL A 195 6.28 -4.93 7.28
CA VAL A 195 6.32 -4.73 8.74
C VAL A 195 5.09 -5.29 9.43
N LEU A 196 5.27 -6.22 10.36
CA LEU A 196 4.15 -6.89 11.03
C LEU A 196 3.15 -5.93 11.72
N THR A 197 3.63 -4.81 12.26
CA THR A 197 2.81 -3.83 12.99
C THR A 197 2.03 -2.90 12.07
N ASP A 198 2.33 -2.88 10.77
CA ASP A 198 1.52 -2.20 9.77
C ASP A 198 0.47 -3.16 9.21
N ILE A 199 -0.80 -2.89 9.49
CA ILE A 199 -1.93 -3.72 9.10
C ILE A 199 -2.51 -3.35 7.73
N ILE A 200 -2.02 -2.27 7.10
CA ILE A 200 -2.59 -1.74 5.85
C ILE A 200 -2.07 -2.50 4.61
N HIS A 201 -0.96 -3.22 4.71
CA HIS A 201 -0.39 -4.00 3.60
C HIS A 201 -0.53 -5.51 3.81
N PHE A 202 -0.14 -6.27 2.79
CA PHE A 202 -0.20 -7.73 2.80
C PHE A 202 1.04 -8.36 3.46
N TYR A 203 1.22 -8.12 4.76
CA TYR A 203 2.35 -8.65 5.50
C TYR A 203 2.47 -10.17 5.38
N GLY A 204 3.68 -10.66 5.12
CA GLY A 204 3.97 -12.08 5.02
C GLY A 204 3.74 -12.67 3.63
N SER A 205 3.14 -11.89 2.72
CA SER A 205 2.92 -12.31 1.34
C SER A 205 4.18 -12.22 0.49
N ASP A 206 4.22 -13.05 -0.54
CA ASP A 206 5.14 -12.95 -1.66
C ASP A 206 4.24 -12.81 -2.90
N PRO A 207 4.25 -11.67 -3.61
CA PRO A 207 3.29 -11.42 -4.68
C PRO A 207 3.44 -12.40 -5.84
N ALA A 208 4.66 -12.87 -6.15
CA ALA A 208 4.89 -13.88 -7.19
C ALA A 208 4.23 -15.20 -6.81
N LYS A 209 4.49 -15.70 -5.59
CA LYS A 209 3.87 -16.95 -5.09
C LYS A 209 2.36 -16.83 -4.95
N THR A 210 1.88 -15.71 -4.40
CA THR A 210 0.46 -15.46 -4.13
C THR A 210 -0.36 -15.47 -5.42
N LEU A 211 0.19 -14.91 -6.49
CA LEU A 211 -0.47 -14.84 -7.80
C LEU A 211 -0.08 -16.00 -8.74
N LYS A 212 0.76 -16.94 -8.26
CA LYS A 212 1.26 -18.08 -9.02
C LYS A 212 2.02 -17.69 -10.30
N ILE A 213 2.76 -16.58 -10.24
CA ILE A 213 3.66 -16.13 -11.31
C ILE A 213 4.96 -16.93 -11.19
N LYS A 214 5.40 -17.58 -12.28
CA LYS A 214 6.59 -18.43 -12.31
C LYS A 214 7.79 -17.61 -12.82
N THR A 215 8.58 -17.08 -11.89
CA THR A 215 9.77 -16.30 -12.22
C THR A 215 11.02 -16.88 -11.56
N GLU A 216 12.16 -16.76 -12.26
CA GLU A 216 13.49 -17.06 -11.71
C GLU A 216 14.02 -15.91 -10.82
N LYS A 217 13.43 -14.72 -10.93
CA LYS A 217 13.80 -13.51 -10.19
C LYS A 217 12.59 -12.98 -9.40
N PRO A 218 12.07 -13.74 -8.41
CA PRO A 218 10.97 -13.26 -7.58
C PRO A 218 11.39 -12.01 -6.79
N PRO A 219 10.44 -11.15 -6.39
CA PRO A 219 10.75 -10.00 -5.56
C PRO A 219 11.47 -10.41 -4.26
N LEU A 220 12.48 -9.63 -3.88
CA LEU A 220 13.20 -9.82 -2.63
C LEU A 220 12.33 -9.35 -1.47
N ILE A 221 11.77 -10.29 -0.71
CA ILE A 221 10.88 -9.96 0.42
C ILE A 221 11.69 -9.79 1.70
N HIS A 222 11.64 -8.58 2.25
CA HIS A 222 12.32 -8.18 3.48
C HIS A 222 11.30 -7.89 4.58
N ARG A 223 11.51 -8.48 5.76
CA ARG A 223 10.63 -8.30 6.92
C ARG A 223 11.38 -7.56 8.01
N ILE A 224 10.96 -6.33 8.28
CA ILE A 224 11.62 -5.46 9.26
C ILE A 224 10.70 -5.18 10.45
N ARG A 225 11.27 -4.58 11.49
CA ARG A 225 10.54 -4.17 12.70
C ARG A 225 10.80 -2.70 12.94
N PHE A 226 9.78 -1.86 12.79
CA PHE A 226 9.95 -0.40 12.93
C PHE A 226 10.53 0.05 14.27
N LYS A 227 10.32 -0.70 15.36
CA LYS A 227 10.99 -0.44 16.65
C LYS A 227 12.53 -0.48 16.61
N ASN A 228 13.10 -1.17 15.61
CA ASN A 228 14.54 -1.28 15.37
C ASN A 228 15.05 -0.27 14.33
N VAL A 229 14.14 0.44 13.64
CA VAL A 229 14.45 1.43 12.59
C VAL A 229 14.28 2.85 13.12
N HIS A 230 13.24 3.07 13.92
CA HIS A 230 12.87 4.37 14.44
C HIS A 230 13.11 4.48 15.94
N SER A 231 13.26 5.73 16.41
CA SER A 231 13.31 6.06 17.83
C SER A 231 12.06 5.57 18.55
N GLU A 232 12.18 5.35 19.86
CA GLU A 232 11.03 4.97 20.67
C GLU A 232 9.92 5.99 20.62
N ASN A 233 10.26 7.29 20.62
CA ASN A 233 9.29 8.38 20.59
C ASN A 233 8.48 8.34 19.28
N ARG A 234 9.16 8.24 18.14
CA ARG A 234 8.49 8.14 16.82
C ARG A 234 7.61 6.90 16.74
N TYR A 235 8.12 5.74 17.19
CA TYR A 235 7.35 4.50 17.17
C TYR A 235 6.13 4.55 18.10
N LYS A 236 6.26 5.07 19.32
CA LYS A 236 5.16 5.23 20.29
C LYS A 236 4.07 6.15 19.73
N ARG A 237 4.44 7.26 19.08
CA ARG A 237 3.48 8.19 18.45
C ARG A 237 2.69 7.56 17.30
N SER A 238 3.32 6.68 16.52
CA SER A 238 2.64 5.98 15.42
C SER A 238 1.84 4.76 15.90
N LYS A 239 2.16 4.19 17.06
CA LYS A 239 1.48 3.01 17.60
C LYS A 239 0.00 3.33 17.88
N GLY A 240 -0.89 2.50 17.34
CA GLY A 240 -2.34 2.69 17.47
C GLY A 240 -2.97 3.55 16.38
N ASN A 241 -2.18 4.24 15.56
CA ASN A 241 -2.65 4.92 14.36
C ASN A 241 -2.13 4.17 13.11
N PHE A 242 -3.02 3.45 12.44
CA PHE A 242 -2.66 2.59 11.31
C PHE A 242 -2.00 3.36 10.16
N PHE A 243 -2.47 4.58 9.87
CA PHE A 243 -1.89 5.43 8.82
C PHE A 243 -0.51 5.96 9.20
N LEU A 244 -0.33 6.48 10.42
CA LEU A 244 0.99 6.92 10.87
C LEU A 244 1.99 5.77 10.91
N MET A 245 1.56 4.57 11.28
CA MET A 245 2.38 3.37 11.22
C MET A 245 2.76 3.03 9.78
N HIS A 246 1.80 3.08 8.86
CA HIS A 246 2.01 2.79 7.43
C HIS A 246 2.89 3.84 6.72
N LEU A 247 2.89 5.09 7.19
CA LEU A 247 3.75 6.15 6.64
C LEU A 247 5.20 6.09 7.16
N LEU A 248 5.50 5.25 8.16
CA LEU A 248 6.85 5.14 8.71
C LEU A 248 7.89 4.63 7.70
N TYR A 249 7.49 3.83 6.71
CA TYR A 249 8.41 3.40 5.66
C TYR A 249 9.11 4.60 4.99
N MET A 250 8.38 5.67 4.69
CA MET A 250 8.94 6.83 3.99
C MET A 250 9.79 7.74 4.89
N ARG A 251 9.94 7.40 6.18
CA ARG A 251 10.77 8.16 7.12
C ARG A 251 12.16 7.54 7.15
N GLY A 252 13.20 8.37 7.07
CA GLY A 252 14.58 7.93 7.26
C GLY A 252 14.77 7.19 8.60
N ALA A 253 15.70 6.24 8.61
CA ALA A 253 16.04 5.50 9.81
C ALA A 253 16.62 6.44 10.88
N GLU A 254 16.30 6.19 12.16
CA GLU A 254 16.91 6.87 13.32
C GLU A 254 17.85 5.95 14.09
N LYS A 255 17.97 4.70 13.63
CA LYS A 255 18.84 3.67 14.18
C LYS A 255 19.50 2.97 13.01
N LYS A 256 20.78 2.66 13.13
CA LYS A 256 21.53 1.86 12.15
C LYS A 256 20.78 0.56 11.88
N ASN A 257 20.32 0.37 10.65
CA ASN A 257 19.45 -0.74 10.29
C ASN A 257 19.64 -1.15 8.83
N PHE A 258 19.26 -2.37 8.51
CA PHE A 258 19.16 -2.86 7.14
C PHE A 258 18.15 -2.05 6.31
N TYR A 259 17.05 -1.61 6.91
CA TYR A 259 16.14 -0.66 6.29
C TYR A 259 16.53 0.77 6.61
N ASP A 260 17.04 1.48 5.60
CA ASP A 260 17.29 2.90 5.68
C ASP A 260 16.90 3.57 4.36
N PHE A 261 15.74 4.22 4.38
CA PHE A 261 15.19 4.92 3.22
C PHE A 261 16.12 6.03 2.70
N GLY A 262 16.88 6.69 3.57
CA GLY A 262 17.85 7.70 3.16
C GLY A 262 19.06 7.05 2.47
N MET A 263 19.58 5.97 3.06
CA MET A 263 20.69 5.20 2.49
C MET A 263 20.36 4.66 1.10
N PHE A 264 19.13 4.18 0.90
CA PHE A 264 18.71 3.65 -0.39
C PHE A 264 18.74 4.70 -1.51
N LEU A 265 18.45 5.97 -1.21
CA LEU A 265 18.26 7.01 -2.23
C LEU A 265 19.45 7.97 -2.36
N HIS A 266 20.24 8.08 -1.31
CA HIS A 266 21.30 9.09 -1.18
C HIS A 266 22.63 8.48 -0.71
N GLY A 267 22.67 7.19 -0.43
CA GLY A 267 23.88 6.50 -0.02
C GLY A 267 24.85 6.28 -1.19
N PRO A 268 26.13 6.02 -0.89
CA PRO A 268 27.16 5.77 -1.91
C PRO A 268 27.15 4.32 -2.44
N PHE A 269 26.08 3.56 -2.21
CA PHE A 269 25.97 2.15 -2.55
C PHE A 269 24.87 1.93 -3.56
N PHE A 270 25.08 1.01 -4.49
CA PHE A 270 23.99 0.56 -5.35
C PHE A 270 22.90 -0.11 -4.51
N PHE A 271 21.65 0.21 -4.77
CA PHE A 271 20.54 -0.42 -4.06
C PHE A 271 20.56 -1.95 -4.19
N SER A 272 20.97 -2.46 -5.35
CA SER A 272 21.12 -3.90 -5.58
C SER A 272 22.14 -4.56 -4.66
N GLU A 273 23.25 -3.89 -4.39
CA GLU A 273 24.30 -4.34 -3.47
C GLU A 273 23.78 -4.40 -2.04
N LEU A 274 23.07 -3.35 -1.60
CA LEU A 274 22.44 -3.31 -0.28
C LEU A 274 21.45 -4.47 -0.09
N MET A 275 20.65 -4.80 -1.11
CA MET A 275 19.63 -5.85 -1.03
C MET A 275 20.18 -7.28 -1.14
N THR A 276 21.38 -7.45 -1.70
CA THR A 276 21.96 -8.77 -1.99
C THR A 276 23.22 -9.04 -1.15
N ALA A 277 24.31 -8.31 -1.36
CA ALA A 277 25.58 -8.50 -0.66
C ALA A 277 25.49 -8.15 0.83
N HIS A 278 24.73 -7.10 1.17
CA HIS A 278 24.51 -6.65 2.56
C HIS A 278 23.14 -7.05 3.11
N LYS A 279 22.54 -8.11 2.56
CA LYS A 279 21.21 -8.57 2.97
C LYS A 279 21.11 -8.72 4.49
N ASP A 280 20.05 -8.14 5.07
CA ASP A 280 19.73 -8.16 6.49
C ASP A 280 20.78 -7.49 7.41
N LYS A 281 21.74 -6.74 6.84
CA LYS A 281 22.77 -5.96 7.55
C LYS A 281 22.62 -4.48 7.22
N ALA A 282 22.96 -3.60 8.18
CA ALA A 282 23.06 -2.17 7.86
C ALA A 282 24.14 -1.93 6.79
N ALA A 283 24.04 -0.82 6.08
CA ALA A 283 25.07 -0.40 5.14
C ALA A 283 26.46 -0.37 5.83
N PRO A 284 27.54 -0.72 5.11
CA PRO A 284 28.88 -0.89 5.67
C PRO A 284 29.55 0.48 5.95
N LEU A 285 28.94 1.24 6.85
CA LEU A 285 29.44 2.49 7.37
C LEU A 285 29.80 2.35 8.85
N ASP A 286 30.87 3.01 9.29
CA ASP A 286 31.22 3.14 10.71
C ASP A 286 30.23 4.10 11.43
N GLU A 287 30.45 4.36 12.72
CA GLU A 287 29.57 5.24 13.49
C GLU A 287 29.70 6.71 13.07
N GLU A 288 30.82 7.08 12.44
CA GLU A 288 31.10 8.39 11.86
C GLU A 288 30.58 8.54 10.43
N GLY A 289 29.98 7.49 9.85
CA GLY A 289 29.42 7.49 8.50
C GLY A 289 30.44 7.28 7.38
N ARG A 290 31.65 6.78 7.69
CA ARG A 290 32.71 6.48 6.72
C ARG A 290 32.58 5.04 6.23
N LEU A 291 33.03 4.80 5.00
CA LEU A 291 33.07 3.45 4.44
C LEU A 291 33.96 2.54 5.30
N ILE A 292 33.40 1.43 5.77
CA ILE A 292 34.19 0.37 6.37
C ILE A 292 34.88 -0.35 5.21
N THR A 293 36.19 -0.15 5.07
CA THR A 293 37.00 -0.97 4.16
C THR A 293 36.86 -2.42 4.59
N LEU A 294 36.28 -3.24 3.70
CA LEU A 294 36.18 -4.69 3.85
C LEU A 294 37.55 -5.36 3.72
#